data_AF-A0AAP4D0B3-F1
#
_entry.id   AF-A0AAP4D0B3-F1
#
_cell.length_a   1.000
_cell.length_b   1.000
_cell.length_c   1.000
_cell.angle_alpha   90.00
_cell.angle_beta   90.00
_cell.angle_gamma   90.00
#
_symmetry.space_group_name_H-M   'P 1'
#
loop_
_entity.id
_entity.type
_entity.pdbx_description
1 polymer ?
#
loop_
_entity_poly.entity_id
_entity_poly.type
_entity_poly.pdbx_seq_one_letter_code
_entity_poly.pdbx_strand_id
1 'polypeptide(L)'
;MAKCDIKPEVIIAKTDSETLANISRNREAVRKNGDRAVEKKAKGISKSVRRMTVSYVSTRHYDRKTERTRRYTRSASLRLNGHWMEEAGFTTGTPLDVRVMPGCLVITTRPEETSFMKDLNKISRLPEKEQEQVRRFLTGVAAKVVLEAV
;
A
#
# COMPACT_ATOMS: atom_id res chain seq x y z
N MET A 1 17.47 -24.28 -33.55
CA MET A 1 17.66 -23.84 -32.16
C MET A 1 17.36 -22.36 -32.08
N ALA A 2 16.11 -22.00 -31.77
CA ALA A 2 15.64 -20.61 -31.79
C ALA A 2 15.94 -19.94 -30.44
N LYS A 3 16.72 -18.86 -30.46
CA LYS A 3 16.80 -17.90 -29.36
C LYS A 3 15.61 -16.95 -29.49
N CYS A 4 14.71 -16.96 -28.53
CA CYS A 4 13.71 -15.92 -28.36
C CYS A 4 14.25 -14.88 -27.40
N ASP A 5 14.85 -13.82 -27.94
CA ASP A 5 15.16 -12.60 -27.20
C ASP A 5 13.85 -11.83 -26.96
N ILE A 6 13.18 -12.11 -25.85
CA ILE A 6 11.99 -11.37 -25.41
C ILE A 6 12.46 -10.23 -24.51
N LYS A 7 12.56 -9.02 -25.06
CA LYS A 7 12.68 -7.79 -24.26
C LYS A 7 11.28 -7.40 -23.76
N PRO A 8 11.06 -7.14 -22.46
CA PRO A 8 9.82 -6.50 -22.05
C PRO A 8 9.84 -5.02 -22.47
N GLU A 9 8.81 -4.61 -23.20
CA GLU A 9 8.53 -3.21 -23.52
C GLU A 9 8.47 -2.39 -22.23
N VAL A 10 9.23 -1.30 -22.20
CA VAL A 10 9.13 -0.32 -21.13
C VAL A 10 7.85 0.47 -21.34
N ILE A 11 6.80 0.14 -20.59
CA ILE A 11 5.62 1.00 -20.47
C ILE A 11 6.04 2.19 -19.59
N ILE A 12 6.69 3.16 -20.21
CA ILE A 12 6.90 4.48 -19.62
C ILE A 12 5.53 5.14 -19.62
N ALA A 13 4.91 5.25 -18.45
CA ALA A 13 3.79 6.17 -18.27
C ALA A 13 4.28 7.57 -18.67
N LYS A 14 3.91 8.01 -19.87
CA LYS A 14 4.09 9.40 -20.29
C LYS A 14 3.28 10.25 -19.31
N THR A 15 3.96 11.04 -18.50
CA THR A 15 3.35 12.14 -17.76
C THR A 15 4.01 13.39 -18.31
N ASP A 16 3.19 14.23 -18.92
CA ASP A 16 3.63 15.42 -19.62
C ASP A 16 4.44 16.32 -18.69
N SER A 17 5.67 16.53 -19.13
CA SER A 17 6.62 17.47 -18.57
C SER A 17 6.13 18.87 -18.89
N GLU A 18 5.48 19.55 -17.94
CA GLU A 18 5.47 21.01 -17.86
C GLU A 18 4.86 21.46 -16.52
N THR A 19 5.73 21.67 -15.53
CA THR A 19 5.63 22.63 -14.40
C THR A 19 6.67 22.29 -13.31
N LEU A 20 7.93 22.12 -13.69
CA LEU A 20 9.05 22.05 -12.74
C LEU A 20 9.90 23.32 -12.81
N ALA A 21 9.42 24.41 -12.21
CA ALA A 21 10.26 25.60 -12.04
C ALA A 21 10.36 26.17 -10.61
N ASN A 22 9.39 26.01 -9.70
CA ASN A 22 9.36 26.89 -8.52
C ASN A 22 9.16 26.19 -7.16
N ILE A 23 9.95 25.17 -6.81
CA ILE A 23 9.97 24.69 -5.42
C ILE A 23 11.41 24.45 -4.94
N SER A 24 12.23 25.49 -5.05
CA SER A 24 13.51 25.60 -4.36
C SER A 24 13.67 26.98 -3.73
N ARG A 25 12.86 27.25 -2.71
CA ARG A 25 13.11 28.20 -1.61
C ARG A 25 11.83 28.29 -0.80
N ASN A 26 11.84 27.70 0.39
CA ASN A 26 11.12 28.16 1.58
C ASN A 26 11.44 27.20 2.72
N ARG A 27 12.71 27.21 3.14
CA ARG A 27 13.10 26.84 4.50
C ARG A 27 13.07 28.15 5.28
N GLU A 28 11.95 28.48 5.91
CA GLU A 28 11.94 29.28 7.13
C GLU A 28 10.57 29.30 7.78
N ALA A 29 10.59 29.43 9.10
CA ALA A 29 9.53 29.12 10.03
C ALA A 29 8.28 29.99 9.87
N VAL A 30 7.10 29.36 9.88
CA VAL A 30 5.85 30.03 10.23
C VAL A 30 5.11 29.16 11.24
N ARG A 31 5.33 29.45 12.53
CA ARG A 31 4.32 29.20 13.56
C ARG A 31 3.17 30.17 13.29
N LYS A 32 2.04 29.68 12.79
CA LYS A 32 0.76 30.38 12.90
C LYS A 32 -0.33 29.36 13.21
N ASN A 33 -0.80 29.38 14.45
CA ASN A 33 -2.16 28.96 14.78
C ASN A 33 -3.13 29.86 14.02
N GLY A 34 -4.26 29.30 13.56
CA GLY A 34 -5.32 30.08 12.94
C GLY A 34 -6.37 29.16 12.34
N ASP A 35 -7.56 29.21 12.95
CA ASP A 35 -8.79 28.52 12.55
C ASP A 35 -9.02 28.57 11.03
N ARG A 36 -9.22 27.43 10.39
CA ARG A 36 -9.64 27.36 8.99
C ARG A 36 -10.62 26.23 8.76
N ALA A 37 -11.86 26.64 8.55
CA ALA A 37 -12.86 26.09 7.63
C ALA A 37 -12.66 24.62 7.24
N VAL A 38 -13.59 23.79 7.72
CA VAL A 38 -13.82 22.43 7.22
C VAL A 38 -14.38 22.52 5.81
N GLU A 39 -13.54 22.88 4.83
CA GLU A 39 -13.81 22.53 3.45
C GLU A 39 -13.68 21.02 3.34
N LYS A 40 -14.82 20.33 3.23
CA LYS A 40 -14.89 18.92 2.87
C LYS A 40 -14.37 18.74 1.43
N LYS A 41 -13.05 18.82 1.24
CA LYS A 41 -12.38 18.44 0.00
C LYS A 41 -12.54 16.92 -0.15
N ALA A 42 -12.95 16.49 -1.35
CA ALA A 42 -13.04 15.07 -1.70
C ALA A 42 -11.72 14.37 -1.31
N LYS A 43 -11.85 13.27 -0.57
CA LYS A 43 -10.75 12.54 0.08
C LYS A 43 -9.94 11.75 -0.94
N GLY A 44 -9.28 12.46 -1.86
CA GLY A 44 -8.33 11.92 -2.81
C GLY A 44 -6.90 12.12 -2.32
N ILE A 45 -6.00 11.23 -2.74
CA ILE A 45 -4.59 11.26 -2.34
C ILE A 45 -3.97 12.60 -2.75
N SER A 46 -3.69 13.46 -1.78
CA SER A 46 -3.29 14.87 -2.01
C SER A 46 -1.93 15.03 -2.73
N LYS A 47 -1.07 14.01 -2.68
CA LYS A 47 0.22 13.95 -3.39
C LYS A 47 0.52 12.50 -3.74
N SER A 48 0.88 12.21 -4.98
CA SER A 48 1.23 10.85 -5.42
C SER A 48 2.68 10.46 -5.10
N VAL A 49 3.61 11.43 -5.04
CA VAL A 49 5.05 11.17 -4.85
C VAL A 49 5.58 11.86 -3.59
N ARG A 50 6.33 11.12 -2.77
CA ARG A 50 7.03 11.61 -1.57
C ARG A 50 8.52 11.32 -1.69
N ARG A 51 9.35 12.36 -1.60
CA ARG A 51 10.81 12.22 -1.57
C ARG A 51 11.25 11.98 -0.13
N MET A 52 11.86 10.83 0.11
CA MET A 52 12.30 10.38 1.43
C MET A 52 13.72 9.85 1.34
N THR A 53 14.44 9.85 2.45
CA THR A 53 15.81 9.33 2.55
C THR A 53 15.83 8.12 3.45
N VAL A 54 16.56 7.08 3.05
CA VAL A 54 16.77 5.91 3.88
C VAL A 54 17.55 6.32 5.12
N SER A 55 16.96 6.05 6.27
CA SER A 55 17.57 6.28 7.57
C SER A 55 18.20 4.99 8.08
N TYR A 56 18.71 5.00 9.32
CA TYR A 56 19.18 3.81 10.00
C TYR A 56 18.56 3.72 11.38
N VAL A 57 18.41 2.49 11.88
CA VAL A 57 18.09 2.19 13.28
C VAL A 57 19.33 1.60 13.93
N SER A 58 19.69 2.12 15.10
CA SER A 58 20.79 1.60 15.92
C SER A 58 20.23 0.71 17.01
N THR A 59 20.63 -0.56 17.02
CA THR A 59 20.28 -1.51 18.07
C THR A 59 21.45 -1.64 19.02
N ARG A 60 21.20 -1.34 20.30
CA ARG A 60 22.19 -1.52 21.38
C ARG A 60 22.20 -2.98 21.81
N HIS A 61 23.36 -3.61 21.77
CA HIS A 61 23.60 -4.92 22.35
C HIS A 61 24.27 -4.71 23.70
N TYR A 62 23.52 -4.92 24.78
CA TYR A 62 24.03 -4.83 26.14
C TYR A 62 23.92 -6.19 26.82
N ASP A 63 24.87 -6.48 27.71
CA ASP A 63 24.81 -7.68 28.53
C ASP A 63 23.87 -7.40 29.71
N ARG A 64 22.82 -8.21 29.83
CA ARG A 64 21.81 -8.05 30.89
C ARG A 64 22.36 -8.33 32.28
N LYS A 65 23.41 -9.16 32.40
CA LYS A 65 24.00 -9.52 33.71
C LYS A 65 24.94 -8.45 34.24
N THR A 66 25.68 -7.79 33.36
CA THR A 66 26.70 -6.80 33.73
C THR A 66 26.24 -5.36 33.46
N GLU A 67 25.06 -5.19 32.85
CA GLU A 67 24.47 -3.91 32.39
C GLU A 67 25.36 -3.09 31.44
N ARG A 68 26.44 -3.69 30.93
CA ARG A 68 27.42 -3.02 30.07
C ARG A 68 27.04 -3.12 28.61
N THR A 69 27.21 -2.00 27.89
CA THR A 69 27.07 -1.99 26.42
C THR A 69 28.22 -2.77 25.81
N ARG A 70 27.92 -3.80 25.01
CA ARG A 70 28.93 -4.54 24.25
C ARG A 70 29.20 -3.89 22.90
N ARG A 71 28.14 -3.52 22.18
CA ARG A 71 28.25 -2.91 20.84
C ARG A 71 26.92 -2.29 20.39
N TYR A 72 27.00 -1.52 19.32
CA TYR A 72 25.85 -1.05 18.55
C TYR A 72 25.88 -1.68 17.15
N THR A 73 24.71 -2.06 16.63
CA THR A 73 24.55 -2.49 15.23
C THR A 73 23.60 -1.55 14.52
N ARG A 74 23.87 -1.26 13.25
CA ARG A 74 23.06 -0.34 12.44
C ARG A 74 22.39 -1.12 11.30
N SER A 75 21.10 -0.91 11.15
CA SER A 75 20.32 -1.48 10.04
C SER A 75 19.63 -0.35 9.27
N ALA A 76 19.59 -0.45 7.94
CA ALA A 76 18.84 0.49 7.11
C ALA A 76 17.35 0.46 7.47
N SER A 77 16.71 1.63 7.48
CA SER A 77 15.32 1.79 7.87
C SER A 77 14.63 2.83 7.00
N LEU A 78 13.49 2.45 6.44
CA LEU A 78 12.58 3.34 5.75
C LEU A 78 11.36 3.57 6.63
N ARG A 79 11.04 4.83 6.92
CA ARG A 79 9.90 5.23 7.74
C ARG A 79 8.83 5.81 6.82
N LEU A 80 7.72 5.11 6.63
CA LEU A 80 6.55 5.62 5.91
C LEU A 80 5.51 6.08 6.94
N ASN A 81 5.25 7.38 7.04
CA ASN A 81 4.34 7.95 8.05
C ASN A 81 3.43 9.04 7.47
N GLY A 82 2.24 9.18 8.09
CA GLY A 82 1.27 10.23 7.81
C GLY A 82 -0.09 9.69 7.35
N HIS A 83 -1.11 10.56 7.39
CA HIS A 83 -2.50 10.25 7.04
C HIS A 83 -2.69 9.68 5.62
N TRP A 84 -1.74 9.97 4.71
CA TRP A 84 -1.77 9.46 3.34
C TRP A 84 -1.63 7.93 3.25
N MET A 85 -1.10 7.27 4.29
CA MET A 85 -1.06 5.81 4.34
C MET A 85 -2.47 5.23 4.39
N GLU A 86 -3.34 5.80 5.24
CA GLU A 86 -4.75 5.41 5.33
C GLU A 86 -5.50 5.75 4.04
N GLU A 87 -5.23 6.92 3.44
CA GLU A 87 -5.79 7.31 2.13
C GLU A 87 -5.39 6.33 1.01
N ALA A 88 -4.19 5.75 1.10
CA ALA A 88 -3.69 4.75 0.16
C ALA A 88 -4.14 3.31 0.49
N GLY A 89 -4.98 3.12 1.52
CA GLY A 89 -5.50 1.82 1.93
C GLY A 89 -4.56 1.00 2.82
N PHE A 90 -3.44 1.58 3.29
CA PHE A 90 -2.57 0.96 4.31
C PHE A 90 -3.06 1.34 5.71
N THR A 91 -4.16 0.73 6.14
CA THR A 91 -4.69 0.95 7.49
C THR A 91 -3.90 0.16 8.53
N THR A 92 -4.02 0.57 9.80
CA THR A 92 -3.33 -0.11 10.89
C THR A 92 -3.86 -1.53 11.06
N GLY A 93 -2.95 -2.51 11.13
CA GLY A 93 -3.30 -3.93 11.27
C GLY A 93 -3.49 -4.69 9.95
N THR A 94 -3.48 -4.01 8.80
CA THR A 94 -3.55 -4.69 7.50
C THR A 94 -2.25 -5.44 7.21
N PRO A 95 -2.30 -6.75 6.87
CA PRO A 95 -1.13 -7.47 6.43
C PRO A 95 -0.63 -6.88 5.11
N LEU A 96 0.69 -6.77 4.97
CA LEU A 96 1.32 -6.20 3.78
C LEU A 96 2.40 -7.12 3.24
N ASP A 97 2.60 -7.02 1.93
CA ASP A 97 3.64 -7.67 1.17
C ASP A 97 4.68 -6.67 0.71
N VAL A 98 5.95 -7.05 0.87
CA VAL A 98 7.09 -6.26 0.44
C VAL A 98 7.89 -7.09 -0.55
N ARG A 99 7.83 -6.72 -1.83
CA ARG A 99 8.65 -7.32 -2.88
C ARG A 99 9.91 -6.50 -3.05
N VAL A 100 11.05 -7.15 -2.90
CA VAL A 100 12.37 -6.53 -3.01
C VAL A 100 12.96 -6.85 -4.38
N MET A 101 13.31 -5.81 -5.12
CA MET A 101 14.01 -5.90 -6.41
C MET A 101 15.24 -4.99 -6.38
N PRO A 102 16.25 -5.22 -7.25
CA PRO A 102 17.37 -4.30 -7.37
C PRO A 102 16.90 -2.88 -7.67
N GLY A 103 17.16 -1.94 -6.75
CA GLY A 103 16.78 -0.53 -6.88
C GLY A 103 15.29 -0.20 -6.67
N CYS A 104 14.43 -1.19 -6.34
CA CYS A 104 12.99 -0.96 -6.21
C CYS A 104 12.38 -1.79 -5.06
N LEU A 105 11.49 -1.16 -4.30
CA LEU A 105 10.67 -1.82 -3.29
C LEU A 105 9.20 -1.63 -3.66
N VAL A 106 8.49 -2.73 -3.86
CA VAL A 106 7.04 -2.69 -4.12
C VAL A 106 6.32 -3.16 -2.87
N ILE A 107 5.49 -2.27 -2.31
CA ILE A 107 4.68 -2.54 -1.11
C ILE A 107 3.22 -2.65 -1.54
N THR A 108 2.59 -3.78 -1.23
CA THR A 108 1.19 -4.05 -1.54
C THR A 108 0.46 -4.52 -0.31
N THR A 109 -0.80 -4.12 -0.12
CA THR A 109 -1.64 -4.72 0.92
C THR A 109 -1.99 -6.14 0.53
N ARG A 110 -1.99 -7.04 1.51
CA ARG A 110 -2.63 -8.36 1.36
C ARG A 110 -4.09 -8.16 1.75
N PRO A 111 -5.04 -8.35 0.82
CA PRO A 111 -6.43 -8.40 1.20
C PRO A 111 -6.61 -9.53 2.23
N GLU A 112 -7.38 -9.29 3.27
CA GLU A 112 -7.73 -10.33 4.22
C GLU A 112 -8.56 -11.37 3.46
N GLU A 113 -8.00 -12.56 3.24
CA GLU A 113 -8.70 -13.65 2.59
C GLU A 113 -9.79 -14.15 3.54
N THR A 114 -11.00 -13.58 3.41
CA THR A 114 -12.16 -14.07 4.14
C THR A 114 -12.41 -15.53 3.77
N SER A 115 -12.99 -16.31 4.68
CA SER A 115 -13.40 -17.70 4.41
C SER A 115 -14.20 -17.81 3.11
N PHE A 116 -15.09 -16.84 2.86
CA PHE A 116 -15.86 -16.72 1.64
C PHE A 116 -15.01 -16.50 0.38
N MET A 117 -13.99 -15.64 0.42
CA MET A 117 -13.09 -15.43 -0.73
C MET A 117 -12.32 -16.71 -1.10
N LYS A 118 -11.94 -17.52 -0.11
CA LYS A 118 -11.31 -18.82 -0.35
C LYS A 118 -12.27 -19.77 -1.05
N ASP A 119 -13.52 -19.79 -0.64
CA ASP A 119 -14.55 -20.62 -1.26
C ASP A 119 -14.87 -20.14 -2.67
N LEU A 120 -14.96 -18.83 -2.91
CA LEU A 120 -15.08 -18.27 -4.26
C LEU A 120 -13.91 -18.64 -5.18
N ASN A 121 -12.67 -18.66 -4.66
CA ASN A 121 -11.51 -19.10 -5.45
C ASN A 121 -11.64 -20.57 -5.86
N LYS A 122 -12.15 -21.45 -4.98
CA LYS A 122 -12.44 -22.85 -5.35
C LYS A 122 -13.50 -22.93 -6.43
N ILE A 123 -14.58 -22.16 -6.31
CA ILE A 123 -15.70 -22.14 -7.27
C ILE A 123 -15.23 -21.65 -8.64
N SER A 124 -14.31 -20.68 -8.70
CA SER A 124 -13.73 -20.19 -9.96
C SER A 124 -12.95 -21.25 -10.76
N ARG A 125 -12.57 -22.37 -10.11
CA ARG A 125 -11.88 -23.50 -10.74
C ARG A 125 -12.83 -24.59 -11.23
N LEU A 126 -14.13 -24.51 -10.92
CA LEU A 126 -15.14 -25.49 -11.31
C LEU A 126 -15.56 -25.33 -12.78
N PRO A 127 -16.17 -26.35 -13.40
CA PRO A 127 -16.75 -26.25 -14.74
C PRO A 127 -17.85 -25.18 -14.82
N GLU A 128 -17.99 -24.57 -16.00
CA GLU A 128 -18.87 -23.41 -16.23
C GLU A 128 -20.34 -23.65 -15.84
N LYS A 129 -20.84 -24.88 -16.00
CA LYS A 129 -22.21 -25.26 -15.59
C LYS A 129 -22.42 -25.15 -14.08
N GLU A 130 -21.44 -25.56 -13.28
CA GLU A 130 -21.51 -25.49 -11.82
C GLU A 130 -21.34 -24.04 -11.35
N GLN A 131 -20.50 -23.26 -12.03
CA GLN A 131 -20.36 -21.83 -11.76
C GLN A 131 -21.68 -21.08 -11.98
N GLU A 132 -22.39 -21.38 -13.07
CA GLU A 132 -23.66 -20.74 -13.40
C GLU A 132 -24.75 -21.07 -12.38
N GLN A 133 -24.79 -22.32 -11.90
CA GLN A 133 -25.70 -22.71 -10.82
C GLN A 133 -25.44 -21.94 -9.53
N VAL A 134 -24.16 -21.80 -9.14
CA VAL A 134 -23.77 -21.03 -7.96
C VAL A 134 -24.08 -19.54 -8.13
N ARG A 135 -23.83 -18.95 -9.31
CA ARG A 135 -24.15 -17.53 -9.60
C ARG A 135 -25.63 -17.25 -9.46
N ARG A 136 -26.49 -18.11 -10.00
CA ARG A 136 -27.95 -17.98 -9.87
C ARG A 136 -28.38 -18.04 -8.41
N PHE A 137 -27.81 -18.97 -7.64
CA PHE A 137 -28.09 -19.09 -6.21
C PHE A 137 -27.68 -17.84 -5.43
N LEU A 138 -26.45 -17.34 -5.62
CA LEU A 138 -25.97 -16.12 -4.96
C LEU A 138 -26.83 -14.90 -5.31
N THR A 139 -27.26 -14.79 -6.57
CA THR A 139 -28.16 -13.71 -7.01
C THR A 139 -29.50 -13.77 -6.28
N GLY A 140 -30.06 -14.96 -6.10
CA GLY A 140 -31.30 -15.15 -5.34
C GLY A 140 -31.15 -14.81 -3.85
N VAL A 141 -30.05 -15.23 -3.22
CA VAL A 141 -29.76 -14.90 -1.81
C VAL A 141 -29.58 -13.38 -1.65
N ALA A 142 -28.86 -12.72 -2.55
CA ALA A 142 -28.66 -11.28 -2.52
C ALA A 142 -30.00 -10.52 -2.62
N ALA A 143 -30.88 -10.93 -3.53
CA ALA A 143 -32.21 -10.34 -3.66
C ALA A 143 -33.06 -10.51 -2.38
N LYS A 144 -32.96 -11.68 -1.73
CA LYS A 144 -33.68 -11.93 -0.48
C LYS A 144 -33.17 -11.05 0.68
N VAL A 145 -31.85 -10.95 0.85
CA VAL A 145 -31.24 -10.12 1.90
C VAL A 145 -31.61 -8.64 1.75
N VAL A 146 -31.68 -8.13 0.52
CA VAL A 146 -32.08 -6.74 0.24
C VAL A 146 -33.54 -6.49 0.63
N LEU A 147 -34.43 -7.47 0.45
CA LEU A 147 -35.84 -7.35 0.83
C LEU A 147 -36.08 -7.48 2.34
N GLU A 148 -35.25 -8.24 3.06
CA GLU A 148 -35.34 -8.40 4.52
C GLU A 148 -34.67 -7.24 5.30
N ALA A 149 -33.87 -6.39 4.65
CA ALA A 149 -33.19 -5.26 5.26
C ALA A 149 -33.98 -3.93 5.21
N VAL A 150 -35.19 -3.95 4.65
CA VAL A 150 -36.14 -2.81 4.56
C VAL A 150 -37.20 -2.94 5.65
#